data_AF-A0A137P3Q4-F1
#
_entry.id   AF-A0A137P3Q4-F1
#
_cell.length_a   1.000
_cell.length_b   1.000
_cell.length_c   1.000
_cell.angle_alpha   90.00
_cell.angle_beta   90.00
_cell.angle_gamma   90.00
#
_symmetry.space_group_name_H-M   'P 1'
#
loop_
_entity.id
_entity.type
_entity.pdbx_description
1 polymer ?
#
loop_
_entity_poly.entity_id
_entity_poly.type
_entity_poly.pdbx_seq_one_letter_code
_entity_poly.pdbx_strand_id
1 'polypeptide(L)' 'MLFILGARICSGSTFTFMEQRVTLAMLLQKFDFSISNDNPDYNSLRVTAAIIAKPKDLAICIISRS' A
#
# COMPACT_ATOMS: atom_id res chain seq x y z
N MET A 1 5.76 15.34 -1.30
CA MET A 1 6.30 15.10 0.06
C MET A 1 5.16 14.57 0.94
N LEU A 2 5.22 13.31 1.37
CA LEU A 2 4.09 12.56 1.96
C LEU A 2 3.74 12.92 3.42
N PHE A 3 4.62 13.59 4.16
CA PHE A 3 4.39 13.97 5.57
C PHE A 3 4.67 15.46 5.89
N ILE A 4 4.72 16.26 4.81
CA ILE A 4 4.95 17.72 4.69
C ILE A 4 6.21 18.25 5.41
N LEU A 5 6.86 19.25 4.80
CA LEU A 5 8.23 19.67 5.06
C LEU A 5 8.32 20.77 6.14
N GLY A 6 9.47 20.88 6.80
CA GLY A 6 9.78 22.00 7.72
C GLY A 6 8.98 21.95 9.02
N ALA A 7 8.60 23.12 9.56
CA ALA A 7 7.96 23.24 10.88
C ALA A 7 6.59 22.56 11.00
N ARG A 8 5.98 22.15 9.88
CA ARG A 8 4.70 21.42 9.84
C ARG A 8 4.88 19.94 9.49
N ILE A 9 6.10 19.40 9.65
CA ILE A 9 6.34 17.97 9.51
C ILE A 9 5.49 17.18 10.48
N CYS A 10 4.88 16.10 9.98
CA CYS A 10 4.12 15.19 10.82
C CYS A 10 5.06 14.58 11.87
N SER A 11 4.82 14.84 13.15
CA SER A 11 5.62 14.29 14.25
C SER A 11 5.57 12.74 14.30
N GLY A 12 4.51 12.16 13.75
CA GLY A 12 4.34 10.70 13.62
C GLY A 12 5.09 10.06 12.45
N SER A 13 5.80 10.84 11.61
CA SER A 13 6.41 10.33 10.37
C SER A 13 7.32 9.12 10.62
N THR A 14 8.22 9.20 11.61
CA THR A 14 9.15 8.12 11.93
C THR A 14 8.42 6.85 12.35
N PHE A 15 7.39 6.98 13.18
CA PHE A 15 6.58 5.85 13.64
C PHE A 15 5.83 5.20 12.47
N THR A 16 5.14 6.01 11.66
CA THR A 16 4.41 5.51 10.48
C THR A 16 5.33 4.81 9.48
N PHE A 17 6.54 5.33 9.24
CA PHE A 17 7.50 4.64 8.37
C PHE A 17 7.95 3.28 8.93
N MET A 18 8.14 3.18 10.25
CA MET A 18 8.50 1.91 10.89
C MET A 18 7.34 0.91 10.79
N GLU A 19 6.12 1.32 11.11
CA GLU A 19 4.93 0.48 10.97
C GLU A 19 4.77 -0.03 9.54
N GLN A 20 4.81 0.86 8.54
CA GLN A 20 4.68 0.47 7.14
C GLN A 20 5.73 -0.56 6.71
N ARG A 21 6.99 -0.38 7.14
CA ARG A 21 8.08 -1.31 6.80
C ARG A 21 7.92 -2.66 7.47
N VAL A 22 7.60 -2.69 8.76
CA VAL A 22 7.40 -3.93 9.52
C VAL A 22 6.17 -4.67 9.00
N THR A 23 5.05 -3.98 8.81
CA THR A 23 3.83 -4.58 8.25
C THR A 23 4.08 -5.16 6.87
N LEU A 24 4.74 -4.42 5.97
CA LEU A 24 5.05 -4.94 4.63
C LEU A 24 5.98 -6.15 4.69
N ALA A 25 7.02 -6.12 5.54
CA ALA A 25 7.93 -7.25 5.71
C ALA A 25 7.20 -8.49 6.24
N MET A 26 6.34 -8.36 7.26
CA MET A 26 5.57 -9.47 7.81
C MET A 26 4.58 -10.03 6.80
N LEU A 27 3.91 -9.16 6.02
CA LEU A 27 3.01 -9.58 4.95
C LEU A 27 3.75 -10.38 3.88
N LEU A 28 4.90 -9.90 3.39
CA LEU A 28 5.69 -10.59 2.37
C LEU A 28 6.35 -11.88 2.88
N GLN A 29 6.66 -11.97 4.17
CA GLN A 29 7.18 -13.22 4.76
C GLN A 29 6.12 -14.31 4.82
N LYS A 30 4.85 -13.94 5.08
CA LYS A 30 3.78 -14.92 5.33
C LYS A 30 2.86 -15.15 4.14
N PHE A 31 2.80 -14.24 3.18
CA PHE A 31 1.82 -14.31 2.09
C PHE A 31 2.44 -14.10 0.72
N ASP A 32 1.88 -14.80 -0.26
CA ASP A 32 2.11 -14.60 -1.68
C ASP A 32 0.96 -13.78 -2.26
N PHE A 33 1.30 -12.68 -2.94
CA PHE A 33 0.37 -11.75 -3.54
C PHE A 33 0.37 -11.93 -5.07
N SER A 34 -0.80 -12.05 -5.67
CA SER A 34 -0.95 -12.15 -7.13
C SER A 34 -2.15 -11.34 -7.62
N ILE A 35 -2.05 -10.82 -8.84
CA ILE A 35 -3.14 -10.11 -9.53
C ILE A 35 -3.47 -10.94 -10.77
N SER A 36 -4.75 -11.18 -11.03
CA SER A 36 -5.18 -11.91 -12.22
C SER A 36 -4.95 -11.09 -13.49
N ASN A 37 -4.60 -11.74 -14.60
CA ASN A 37 -4.44 -11.07 -15.90
C ASN A 37 -5.74 -10.48 -16.45
N ASP A 38 -6.91 -10.97 -16.00
CA ASP A 38 -8.21 -10.38 -16.37
C ASP A 38 -8.51 -9.08 -15.61
N ASN A 39 -7.77 -8.80 -14.53
CA ASN A 39 -8.00 -7.62 -13.72
C ASN A 39 -7.69 -6.36 -14.54
N PRO A 40 -8.64 -5.41 -14.69
CA PRO A 40 -8.40 -4.15 -15.41
C PRO A 40 -7.25 -3.33 -14.83
N ASP A 41 -6.88 -3.58 -13.56
CA ASP A 41 -5.80 -2.92 -12.83
C ASP A 41 -4.45 -3.66 -12.92
N TYR A 42 -4.33 -4.74 -13.71
CA TYR A 42 -3.10 -5.53 -13.83
C TYR A 42 -1.90 -4.72 -14.36
N ASN A 43 -2.12 -3.93 -15.40
CA ASN A 43 -1.07 -3.10 -16.02
C ASN A 43 -0.97 -1.70 -15.38
N SER A 44 -2.09 -1.15 -14.92
CA SER A 44 -2.15 0.20 -14.36
C SER A 44 -3.27 0.30 -13.34
N LEU A 45 -2.92 0.64 -12.10
CA LEU A 45 -3.88 0.76 -11.01
C LEU A 45 -4.75 2.02 -11.17
N ARG A 46 -6.06 1.82 -11.31
CA ARG A 46 -7.03 2.92 -11.31
C ARG A 46 -7.25 3.40 -9.88
N VAL A 47 -6.91 4.67 -9.64
CA VAL A 47 -7.10 5.32 -8.34
C VAL A 47 -8.17 6.41 -8.42
N THR A 48 -8.97 6.52 -7.37
CA THR A 48 -9.85 7.67 -7.15
C THR A 48 -9.09 8.70 -6.32
N ALA A 49 -8.74 9.82 -6.94
CA ALA A 49 -8.01 10.91 -6.28
C ALA A 49 -8.99 12.06 -5.97
N ALA A 50 -9.56 12.03 -4.76
CA ALA A 50 -10.29 13.17 -4.20
C ALA A 50 -9.40 13.89 -3.18
N ILE A 51 -9.40 13.44 -1.92
CA ILE A 51 -8.52 13.95 -0.85
C ILE A 51 -7.49 12.90 -0.42
N ILE A 52 -7.87 11.63 -0.45
CA ILE A 52 -7.00 10.48 -0.19
C ILE A 52 -7.02 9.61 -1.43
N ALA A 53 -5.84 9.30 -1.97
CA ALA A 53 -5.72 8.35 -3.07
C ALA A 53 -6.10 6.95 -2.57
N LYS A 54 -7.12 6.36 -3.19
CA LYS A 54 -7.51 4.98 -2.96
C LYS A 54 -7.70 4.25 -4.29
N PRO A 55 -7.42 2.94 -4.37
CA PRO A 55 -7.81 2.15 -5.53
C PRO A 55 -9.32 2.26 -5.74
N LYS A 56 -9.76 2.31 -7.00
CA LYS A 56 -11.19 2.32 -7.34
C LYS A 56 -11.82 1.00 -6.91
N ASP A 57 -11.19 -0.10 -7.30
CA ASP A 57 -11.53 -1.47 -6.94
C ASP A 57 -10.21 -2.17 -6.57
N LEU A 58 -10.18 -2.93 -5.47
CA LEU A 58 -9.00 -3.68 -5.05
C LEU A 58 -9.29 -5.18 -5.13
N ALA A 59 -8.67 -5.85 -6.10
CA ALA A 59 -8.79 -7.29 -6.29
C ALA A 59 -7.39 -7.91 -6.41
N ILE A 60 -6.89 -8.43 -5.28
CA ILE A 60 -5.60 -9.11 -5.18
C ILE A 60 -5.88 -10.49 -4.55
N CYS A 61 -5.29 -11.54 -5.12
CA CYS A 61 -5.32 -12.87 -4.54
C CYS A 61 -4.15 -13.01 -3.56
N ILE A 62 -4.46 -13.44 -2.33
CA ILE A 62 -3.50 -13.59 -1.25
C ILE A 62 -3.52 -15.05 -0.81
N ILE A 63 -2.36 -15.69 -0.83
CA ILE A 63 -2.19 -17.10 -0.44
C ILE A 63 -1.22 -17.13 0.74
N SER A 64 -1.55 -17.84 1.81
CA SER A 64 -0.61 -18.03 2.92
C SER A 64 0.52 -18.97 2.50
N ARG A 65 1.76 -18.52 2.69
CA ARG A 65 2.95 -19.35 2.64
C ARG A 65 3.00 -20.18 3.93
N SER A 66 3.03 -21.50 3.77
CA SER A 66 3.14 -22.44 4.91
C SER A 66 4.54 -22.45 5.50
#